data_AF-A0A1Q3CQP2-F1
#
_entry.id   AF-A0A1Q3CQP2-F1
#
_cell.length_a   1.000
_cell.length_b   1.000
_cell.length_c   1.000
_cell.angle_alpha   90.00
_cell.angle_beta   90.00
_cell.angle_gamma   90.00
#
_symmetry.space_group_name_H-M   'P 1'
#
loop_
_entity.id
_entity.type
_entity.pdbx_description
1 polymer ?
#
loop_
_entity_poly.entity_id
_entity_poly.type
_entity_poly.pdbx_seq_one_letter_code
_entity_poly.pdbx_strand_id
1 'polypeptide(L)'
;MASLPVSTIFIIVIFTFTLLPATYRSIPFIVLHGISDKCSSSGVKEFTKLLTNWSGSQGYCVEIGDGSWDSWTMPLMKQTKIACEKVKKMSELSEGYNLVGLSQGSMIGRGVVEFCEGGPAVNNFISLAGPQAGIASVPLCGSGWICILVDRLIKLKIYSDYVQEHLAPSGYVKIPTDIREYIDGCKFLPVLNNEIINRRNSTYKERFASLANLVLIMFDQDTVLIPKETSWFWYYPDGTYDTVLPVQQTTLYTEDWIGLKTLDEAGKVKFINVSGKHLQISQSDMKKYIVPYLEDQSSLMQPMTTEVASYGWISSIKKLFINQFGSSEDQTNALIGMSHLN
;
A
#
# COMPACT_ATOMS: atom_id res chain seq x y z
N MET A 1 2.24 -43.86 77.22
CA MET A 1 2.26 -43.66 75.76
C MET A 1 1.63 -42.31 75.48
N ALA A 2 2.45 -41.30 75.17
CA ALA A 2 1.98 -39.95 74.83
C ALA A 2 2.30 -39.74 73.34
N SER A 3 1.28 -39.40 72.54
CA SER A 3 1.41 -39.09 71.12
C SER A 3 1.83 -37.64 70.93
N LEU A 4 2.88 -37.41 70.13
CA LEU A 4 3.37 -36.08 69.74
C LEU A 4 2.52 -35.51 68.59
N PRO A 5 2.31 -34.18 68.52
CA PRO A 5 1.55 -33.57 67.43
C PRO A 5 2.43 -33.46 66.18
N VAL A 6 1.90 -33.92 65.04
CA VAL A 6 2.54 -33.75 63.73
C VAL A 6 2.30 -32.31 63.26
N SER A 7 3.35 -31.49 63.29
CA SER A 7 3.31 -30.14 62.76
C SER A 7 3.37 -30.18 61.24
N THR A 8 2.30 -29.79 60.57
CA THR A 8 2.20 -29.75 59.10
C THR A 8 2.75 -28.40 58.62
N ILE A 9 3.92 -28.42 57.96
CA ILE A 9 4.53 -27.23 57.36
C ILE A 9 3.88 -27.00 55.99
N PHE A 10 3.10 -25.92 55.86
CA PHE A 10 2.60 -25.43 54.58
C PHE A 10 3.71 -24.64 53.87
N ILE A 11 4.24 -25.20 52.77
CA ILE A 11 5.17 -24.50 51.89
C ILE A 11 4.33 -23.66 50.90
N ILE A 12 4.33 -22.34 51.08
CA ILE A 12 3.73 -21.40 50.13
C ILE A 12 4.74 -21.18 49.00
N VAL A 13 4.48 -21.78 47.83
CA VAL A 13 5.25 -21.53 46.61
C VAL A 13 4.74 -20.23 45.98
N ILE A 14 5.47 -19.14 46.16
CA ILE A 14 5.19 -17.86 45.50
C ILE A 14 5.71 -17.94 44.07
N PHE A 15 4.83 -18.14 43.09
CA PHE A 15 5.15 -17.97 41.68
C PHE A 15 5.29 -16.48 41.36
N THR A 16 6.52 -15.98 41.33
CA THR A 16 6.81 -14.66 40.78
C THR A 16 6.70 -14.72 39.25
N PHE A 17 5.58 -14.26 38.71
CA PHE A 17 5.42 -14.03 37.27
C PHE A 17 6.31 -12.86 36.87
N THR A 18 7.48 -13.13 36.30
CA THR A 18 8.28 -12.09 35.64
C THR A 18 7.58 -11.69 34.36
N LEU A 19 6.84 -10.57 34.39
CA LEU A 19 6.33 -9.90 33.20
C LEU A 19 7.54 -9.44 32.37
N LEU A 20 7.98 -10.29 31.43
CA LEU A 20 8.88 -9.86 30.38
C LEU A 20 8.14 -8.78 29.59
N PRO A 21 8.72 -7.57 29.39
CA PRO A 21 8.11 -6.60 28.51
C PRO A 21 8.03 -7.25 27.13
N ALA A 22 6.81 -7.45 26.64
CA ALA A 22 6.61 -7.88 25.28
C ALA A 22 7.26 -6.81 24.38
N THR A 23 8.37 -7.17 23.76
CA THR A 23 9.01 -6.34 22.74
C THR A 23 8.13 -6.45 21.50
N TYR A 24 7.08 -5.63 21.44
CA TYR A 24 6.23 -5.51 20.27
C TYR A 24 7.07 -4.87 19.16
N ARG A 25 7.47 -5.69 18.18
CA ARG A 25 8.10 -5.19 16.96
C ARG A 25 6.99 -4.82 15.99
N SER A 26 7.03 -3.58 15.51
CA SER A 26 6.22 -3.16 14.37
C SER A 26 6.36 -4.16 13.21
N ILE A 27 5.23 -4.54 12.61
CA ILE A 27 5.20 -5.34 11.39
C ILE A 27 6.03 -4.61 10.31
N PRO A 28 7.03 -5.25 9.70
CA PRO A 28 7.85 -4.61 8.67
C PRO A 28 7.05 -4.39 7.39
N PHE A 29 7.60 -3.61 6.47
CA PHE A 29 7.01 -3.45 5.15
C PHE A 29 8.04 -3.63 4.04
N ILE A 30 7.54 -4.01 2.86
CA ILE A 30 8.33 -4.01 1.63
C ILE A 30 7.85 -2.93 0.66
N VAL A 31 8.76 -2.46 -0.19
CA VAL A 31 8.48 -1.57 -1.32
C VAL A 31 8.85 -2.28 -2.61
N LEU A 32 7.93 -2.25 -3.58
CA LEU A 32 8.15 -2.68 -4.96
C LEU A 32 8.06 -1.46 -5.88
N HIS A 33 9.16 -1.14 -6.55
CA HIS A 33 9.26 0.03 -7.42
C HIS A 33 8.50 -0.17 -8.74
N GLY A 34 8.27 0.93 -9.45
CA GLY A 34 7.63 0.94 -10.75
C GLY A 34 8.57 0.62 -11.91
N ILE A 35 8.02 0.71 -13.12
CA ILE A 35 8.78 0.54 -14.35
C ILE A 35 9.89 1.60 -14.48
N SER A 36 11.00 1.21 -15.08
CA SER A 36 12.18 2.06 -15.31
C SER A 36 12.91 2.54 -14.06
N ASP A 37 12.58 2.01 -12.88
CA ASP A 37 13.20 2.38 -11.60
C ASP A 37 13.92 1.19 -10.96
N LYS A 38 14.53 1.36 -9.80
CA LYS A 38 15.24 0.31 -9.04
C LYS A 38 15.39 0.75 -7.58
N CYS A 39 15.57 -0.21 -6.67
CA CYS A 39 15.75 0.09 -5.25
C CYS A 39 16.96 0.96 -4.95
N SER A 40 17.97 0.96 -5.84
CA SER A 40 19.15 1.80 -5.66
C SER A 40 18.97 3.27 -6.06
N SER A 41 17.88 3.63 -6.75
CA SER A 41 17.55 5.00 -7.15
C SER A 41 17.30 5.90 -5.94
N SER A 42 17.65 7.18 -6.04
CA SER A 42 17.47 8.16 -4.96
C SER A 42 16.01 8.27 -4.51
N GLY A 43 15.07 8.36 -5.46
CA GLY A 43 13.63 8.47 -5.17
C GLY A 43 13.09 7.30 -4.34
N VAL A 44 13.36 6.06 -4.77
CA VAL A 44 12.89 4.86 -4.05
C VAL A 44 13.57 4.71 -2.69
N LYS A 45 14.87 5.00 -2.58
CA LYS A 45 15.60 5.00 -1.31
C LYS A 45 15.02 6.01 -0.33
N GLU A 46 14.82 7.24 -0.78
CA GLU A 46 14.27 8.31 0.04
C GLU A 46 12.84 8.00 0.45
N PHE A 47 12.00 7.55 -0.48
CA PHE A 47 10.63 7.12 -0.20
C PHE A 47 10.58 6.05 0.89
N THR A 48 11.38 4.99 0.75
CA THR A 48 11.44 3.88 1.73
C THR A 48 11.94 4.39 3.09
N LYS A 49 12.98 5.22 3.11
CA LYS A 49 13.55 5.80 4.34
C LYS A 49 12.55 6.70 5.05
N LEU A 50 11.81 7.55 4.31
CA LEU A 50 10.79 8.43 4.89
C LEU A 50 9.68 7.61 5.54
N LEU A 51 9.16 6.58 4.86
CA LEU A 51 8.15 5.69 5.42
C LEU A 51 8.65 4.98 6.67
N THR A 52 9.87 4.42 6.63
CA THR A 52 10.48 3.78 7.81
C THR A 52 10.58 4.74 9.00
N ASN A 53 11.03 5.96 8.76
CA ASN A 53 11.18 6.96 9.81
C ASN A 53 9.84 7.43 10.38
N TRP A 54 8.80 7.58 9.55
CA TRP A 54 7.50 8.07 9.99
C TRP A 54 6.66 6.99 10.65
N SER A 55 6.70 5.75 10.17
CA SER A 55 5.89 4.66 10.74
C SER A 55 6.56 3.96 11.93
N GLY A 56 7.86 4.14 12.11
CA GLY A 56 8.65 3.37 13.09
C GLY A 56 8.86 1.91 12.71
N SER A 57 8.49 1.53 11.49
CA SER A 57 8.52 0.15 10.98
C SER A 57 9.69 -0.06 10.05
N GLN A 58 10.35 -1.21 10.14
CA GLN A 58 11.45 -1.51 9.25
C GLN A 58 10.95 -1.70 7.81
N GLY A 59 11.48 -0.89 6.89
CA GLY A 59 11.16 -0.93 5.47
C GLY A 59 12.26 -1.59 4.65
N TYR A 60 11.88 -2.38 3.66
CA TYR A 60 12.81 -3.03 2.72
C TYR A 60 12.37 -2.79 1.27
N CYS A 61 13.25 -2.28 0.42
CA CYS A 61 12.97 -2.31 -1.02
C CYS A 61 13.43 -3.66 -1.60
N VAL A 62 12.52 -4.39 -2.25
CA VAL A 62 12.80 -5.70 -2.84
C VAL A 62 13.12 -5.52 -4.32
N GLU A 63 14.42 -5.48 -4.64
CA GLU A 63 14.91 -5.37 -6.02
C GLU A 63 14.55 -6.65 -6.80
N ILE A 64 14.13 -6.55 -8.05
CA ILE A 64 13.82 -7.71 -8.90
C ILE A 64 14.75 -7.69 -10.11
N GLY A 65 15.53 -8.76 -10.29
CA GLY A 65 16.47 -8.85 -11.40
C GLY A 65 17.46 -7.67 -11.43
N ASP A 66 17.70 -7.12 -12.63
CA ASP A 66 18.48 -5.90 -12.89
C ASP A 66 17.65 -4.60 -12.77
N GLY A 67 16.64 -4.62 -11.89
CA GLY A 67 15.81 -3.46 -11.54
C GLY A 67 15.18 -2.77 -12.75
N SER A 68 15.74 -1.62 -13.13
CA SER A 68 15.19 -0.76 -14.17
C SER A 68 15.08 -1.46 -15.52
N TRP A 69 16.08 -2.28 -15.90
CA TRP A 69 16.05 -2.99 -17.18
C TRP A 69 15.03 -4.13 -17.18
N ASP A 70 15.03 -4.94 -16.11
CA ASP A 70 14.13 -6.09 -16.00
C ASP A 70 12.67 -5.66 -15.77
N SER A 71 12.43 -4.48 -15.20
CA SER A 71 11.07 -3.90 -15.14
C SER A 71 10.45 -3.66 -16.52
N TRP A 72 11.27 -3.50 -17.57
CA TRP A 72 10.80 -3.42 -18.96
C TRP A 72 10.74 -4.77 -19.64
N THR A 73 11.74 -5.62 -19.42
CA THR A 73 12.00 -6.76 -20.30
C THR A 73 11.62 -8.11 -19.72
N MET A 74 11.47 -8.22 -18.39
CA MET A 74 11.10 -9.46 -17.73
C MET A 74 9.58 -9.59 -17.60
N PRO A 75 8.95 -10.70 -18.01
CA PRO A 75 7.51 -10.91 -17.82
C PRO A 75 7.09 -10.78 -16.36
N LEU A 76 5.95 -10.13 -16.13
CA LEU A 76 5.46 -9.83 -14.77
C LEU A 76 5.24 -11.08 -13.90
N MET A 77 4.89 -12.22 -14.52
CA MET A 77 4.82 -13.51 -13.80
C MET A 77 6.17 -13.91 -13.23
N LYS A 78 7.24 -13.75 -14.01
CA LYS A 78 8.60 -14.07 -13.57
C LYS A 78 9.07 -13.08 -12.51
N GLN A 79 8.76 -11.79 -12.66
CA GLN A 79 9.03 -10.79 -11.63
C GLN A 79 8.33 -11.12 -10.31
N THR A 80 7.05 -11.48 -10.37
CA THR A 80 6.24 -11.89 -9.20
C THR A 80 6.81 -13.14 -8.53
N LYS A 81 7.22 -14.15 -9.31
CA LYS A 81 7.87 -15.34 -8.78
C LYS A 81 9.16 -14.99 -8.04
N ILE A 82 10.00 -14.12 -8.61
CA ILE A 82 11.24 -13.68 -7.97
C ILE A 82 10.93 -12.91 -6.68
N ALA A 83 9.95 -12.01 -6.69
CA ALA A 83 9.52 -11.28 -5.50
C ALA A 83 9.06 -12.26 -4.39
N CYS A 84 8.19 -13.21 -4.74
CA CYS A 84 7.71 -14.27 -3.84
C CYS A 84 8.88 -15.07 -3.21
N GLU A 85 9.85 -15.50 -4.02
CA GLU A 85 11.01 -16.25 -3.51
C GLU A 85 11.93 -15.41 -2.64
N LYS A 86 12.01 -14.09 -2.86
CA LYS A 86 12.76 -13.18 -1.99
C LYS A 86 12.06 -12.98 -0.66
N VAL A 87 10.75 -12.69 -0.64
CA VAL A 87 10.01 -12.47 0.62
C VAL A 87 10.00 -13.73 1.49
N LYS A 88 9.93 -14.93 0.90
CA LYS A 88 10.05 -16.20 1.64
C LYS A 88 11.38 -16.38 2.37
N LYS A 89 12.45 -15.77 1.88
CA LYS A 89 13.81 -15.88 2.45
C LYS A 89 14.12 -14.80 3.47
N MET A 90 13.26 -13.80 3.61
CA MET A 90 13.41 -12.73 4.58
C MET A 90 12.78 -13.16 5.91
N SER A 91 13.62 -13.62 6.84
CA SER A 91 13.19 -14.05 8.17
C SER A 91 12.41 -12.98 8.94
N GLU A 92 12.69 -11.72 8.67
CA GLU A 92 12.06 -10.56 9.29
C GLU A 92 10.58 -10.45 8.94
N LEU A 93 10.15 -11.05 7.82
CA LEU A 93 8.76 -11.03 7.37
C LEU A 93 7.95 -12.24 7.85
N SER A 94 8.53 -13.17 8.63
CA SER A 94 7.89 -14.46 8.96
C SER A 94 6.54 -14.33 9.66
N GLU A 95 6.38 -13.31 10.49
CA GLU A 95 5.14 -13.00 11.23
C GLU A 95 4.16 -12.15 10.42
N GLY A 96 4.44 -11.96 9.13
CA GLY A 96 3.68 -11.12 8.22
C GLY A 96 4.33 -9.75 7.99
N TYR A 97 3.86 -9.04 6.96
CA TYR A 97 4.41 -7.76 6.53
C TYR A 97 3.38 -6.90 5.80
N ASN A 98 3.62 -5.59 5.73
CA ASN A 98 2.85 -4.69 4.86
C ASN A 98 3.54 -4.54 3.49
N LEU A 99 2.78 -4.28 2.45
CA LEU A 99 3.29 -4.18 1.08
C LEU A 99 2.95 -2.81 0.49
N VAL A 100 3.95 -2.11 -0.04
CA VAL A 100 3.78 -0.87 -0.79
C VAL A 100 4.22 -1.08 -2.23
N GLY A 101 3.29 -0.93 -3.18
CA GLY A 101 3.56 -1.02 -4.61
C GLY A 101 3.49 0.34 -5.28
N LEU A 102 4.47 0.66 -6.13
CA LEU A 102 4.51 1.89 -6.92
C LEU A 102 4.30 1.57 -8.40
N SER A 103 3.29 2.15 -9.04
CA SER A 103 3.01 1.94 -10.47
C SER A 103 2.96 0.45 -10.84
N GLN A 104 3.75 -0.03 -11.80
CA GLN A 104 3.90 -1.45 -12.14
C GLN A 104 4.22 -2.35 -10.94
N GLY A 105 4.95 -1.85 -9.93
CA GLY A 105 5.25 -2.57 -8.69
C GLY A 105 3.99 -2.96 -7.91
N SER A 106 2.89 -2.24 -8.07
CA SER A 106 1.58 -2.62 -7.52
C SER A 106 1.03 -3.91 -8.14
N MET A 107 1.28 -4.13 -9.43
CA MET A 107 0.83 -5.34 -10.12
C MET A 107 1.60 -6.57 -9.63
N ILE A 108 2.91 -6.40 -9.45
CA ILE A 108 3.78 -7.42 -8.87
C ILE A 108 3.38 -7.67 -7.42
N GLY A 109 3.13 -6.63 -6.63
CA GLY A 109 2.69 -6.72 -5.24
C GLY A 109 1.38 -7.48 -5.09
N ARG A 110 0.39 -7.17 -5.93
CA ARG A 110 -0.87 -7.92 -5.98
C ARG A 110 -0.65 -9.38 -6.42
N GLY A 111 0.23 -9.61 -7.39
CA GLY A 111 0.65 -10.96 -7.76
C GLY A 111 1.33 -11.72 -6.61
N VAL A 112 2.09 -11.06 -5.74
CA VAL A 112 2.64 -11.68 -4.53
C VAL A 112 1.51 -12.06 -3.58
N VAL A 113 0.54 -11.19 -3.33
CA VAL A 113 -0.63 -11.50 -2.49
C VAL A 113 -1.38 -12.73 -3.03
N GLU A 114 -1.68 -12.76 -4.33
CA GLU A 114 -2.55 -13.77 -4.91
C GLU A 114 -1.82 -15.09 -5.22
N PHE A 115 -0.63 -15.03 -5.83
CA PHE A 115 0.05 -16.21 -6.37
C PHE A 115 1.08 -16.82 -5.43
N CYS A 116 1.61 -16.09 -4.44
CA CYS A 116 2.72 -16.56 -3.62
C CYS A 116 2.29 -17.60 -2.58
N GLU A 117 2.24 -18.87 -2.99
CA GLU A 117 1.96 -19.98 -2.10
C GLU A 117 3.10 -20.20 -1.09
N GLY A 118 2.76 -20.33 0.19
CA GLY A 118 3.72 -20.54 1.28
C GLY A 118 4.60 -19.33 1.58
N GLY A 119 4.26 -18.14 1.06
CA GLY A 119 4.87 -16.89 1.49
C GLY A 119 4.34 -16.42 2.85
N PRO A 120 5.07 -15.56 3.58
CA PRO A 120 4.52 -14.91 4.76
C PRO A 120 3.29 -14.06 4.40
N ALA A 121 2.39 -13.86 5.36
CA ALA A 121 1.13 -13.16 5.12
C ALA A 121 1.36 -11.66 4.82
N VAL A 122 0.68 -11.14 3.80
CA VAL A 122 0.58 -9.70 3.58
C VAL A 122 -0.58 -9.17 4.42
N ASN A 123 -0.31 -8.22 5.30
CA ASN A 123 -1.32 -7.64 6.18
C ASN A 123 -2.04 -6.48 5.48
N ASN A 124 -1.35 -5.36 5.24
CA ASN A 124 -1.89 -4.25 4.46
C ASN A 124 -1.20 -4.17 3.09
N PHE A 125 -1.97 -3.90 2.04
CA PHE A 125 -1.44 -3.61 0.72
C PHE A 125 -1.80 -2.18 0.30
N ILE A 126 -0.77 -1.35 0.10
CA ILE A 126 -0.89 0.03 -0.36
C ILE A 126 -0.39 0.11 -1.80
N SER A 127 -1.28 0.43 -2.73
CA SER A 127 -1.00 0.58 -4.15
C SER A 127 -1.06 2.05 -4.56
N LEU A 128 0.05 2.59 -5.06
CA LEU A 128 0.15 3.95 -5.58
C LEU A 128 0.20 3.90 -7.10
N ALA A 129 -0.77 4.54 -7.77
CA ALA A 129 -0.86 4.58 -9.22
C ALA A 129 -0.74 3.19 -9.88
N GLY A 130 -1.26 2.14 -9.24
CA GLY A 130 -1.19 0.78 -9.76
C GLY A 130 -2.21 0.56 -10.87
N PRO A 131 -1.86 0.01 -12.05
CA PRO A 131 -2.84 -0.24 -13.10
C PRO A 131 -3.68 -1.49 -12.84
N GLN A 132 -4.47 -1.49 -11.76
CA GLN A 132 -5.12 -2.68 -11.22
C GLN A 132 -6.11 -3.35 -12.19
N ALA A 133 -6.80 -2.56 -13.01
CA ALA A 133 -7.67 -3.04 -14.08
C ALA A 133 -6.99 -3.06 -15.47
N GLY A 134 -5.68 -2.77 -15.52
CA GLY A 134 -4.88 -2.65 -16.75
C GLY A 134 -4.79 -1.23 -17.29
N ILE A 135 -4.20 -1.09 -18.47
CA ILE A 135 -4.15 0.16 -19.25
C ILE A 135 -4.62 -0.08 -20.68
N ALA A 136 -5.40 0.88 -21.20
CA ALA A 136 -6.02 0.82 -22.52
C ALA A 136 -5.10 1.35 -23.63
N SER A 137 -3.98 1.94 -23.25
CA SER A 137 -2.94 2.41 -24.15
C SER A 137 -1.58 2.09 -23.56
N VAL A 138 -0.64 1.67 -24.41
CA VAL A 138 0.76 1.52 -24.00
C VAL A 138 1.33 2.91 -23.75
N PRO A 139 2.09 3.18 -22.67
CA PRO A 139 2.63 4.52 -22.38
C PRO A 139 3.74 4.96 -23.35
N LEU A 140 3.93 4.24 -24.45
CA LEU A 140 5.01 4.43 -25.39
C LEU A 140 4.51 5.19 -26.59
N CYS A 141 4.13 6.45 -26.38
CA CYS A 141 4.44 7.52 -27.31
C CYS A 141 3.81 8.88 -26.97
N GLY A 142 4.62 9.93 -26.98
CA GLY A 142 4.12 11.31 -27.04
C GLY A 142 3.46 11.66 -28.39
N SER A 143 3.30 12.96 -28.65
CA SER A 143 2.54 13.50 -29.80
C SER A 143 3.37 13.60 -31.10
N GLY A 144 3.66 12.46 -31.75
CA GLY A 144 4.32 12.42 -33.06
C GLY A 144 3.59 11.49 -34.06
N TRP A 145 3.71 11.73 -35.37
CA TRP A 145 3.01 10.89 -36.38
C TRP A 145 3.59 9.47 -36.48
N ILE A 146 4.87 9.30 -36.14
CA ILE A 146 5.56 8.00 -35.99
C ILE A 146 4.97 7.19 -34.82
N CYS A 147 4.48 7.89 -33.80
CA CYS A 147 3.94 7.29 -32.60
C CYS A 147 2.56 6.64 -32.81
N ILE A 148 1.72 7.21 -33.66
CA ILE A 148 0.41 6.65 -34.02
C ILE A 148 0.58 5.35 -34.83
N LEU A 149 1.61 5.25 -35.67
CA LEU A 149 1.94 4.04 -36.45
C LEU A 149 2.51 2.92 -35.58
N VAL A 150 3.38 3.26 -34.63
CA VAL A 150 3.93 2.31 -33.64
C VAL A 150 2.82 1.82 -32.70
N ASP A 151 1.93 2.69 -32.24
CA ASP A 151 0.73 2.30 -31.47
C ASP A 151 -0.17 1.33 -32.23
N ARG A 152 -0.38 1.55 -33.54
CA ARG A 152 -1.22 0.67 -34.36
C ARG A 152 -0.57 -0.69 -34.62
N LEU A 153 0.76 -0.75 -34.77
CA LEU A 153 1.52 -1.98 -34.97
C LEU A 153 1.72 -2.77 -33.67
N ILE A 154 1.89 -2.08 -32.53
CA ILE A 154 1.92 -2.69 -31.20
C ILE A 154 0.54 -3.23 -30.84
N LYS A 155 -0.56 -2.51 -31.10
CA LYS A 155 -1.92 -3.02 -30.85
C LYS A 155 -2.23 -4.34 -31.60
N LEU A 156 -1.70 -4.53 -32.80
CA LEU A 156 -1.89 -5.78 -33.57
C LEU A 156 -1.03 -6.96 -33.10
N LYS A 157 -0.04 -6.76 -32.20
CA LYS A 157 0.89 -7.81 -31.74
C LYS A 157 1.21 -7.78 -30.25
N ILE A 158 0.56 -6.92 -29.45
CA ILE A 158 0.81 -6.78 -28.01
C ILE A 158 0.56 -8.09 -27.27
N TYR A 159 -0.39 -8.88 -27.77
CA TYR A 159 -0.77 -10.19 -27.24
C TYR A 159 -0.02 -11.37 -27.89
N SER A 160 0.96 -11.11 -28.77
CA SER A 160 1.80 -12.18 -29.32
C SER A 160 2.74 -12.76 -28.26
N ASP A 161 3.06 -14.05 -28.38
CA ASP A 161 3.96 -14.74 -27.46
C ASP A 161 5.28 -14.01 -27.23
N TYR A 162 5.89 -13.53 -28.32
CA TYR A 162 7.16 -12.81 -28.27
C TYR A 162 7.06 -11.54 -27.41
N VAL A 163 6.03 -10.71 -27.62
CA VAL A 163 5.87 -9.46 -26.86
C VAL A 163 5.56 -9.75 -25.39
N GLN A 164 4.68 -10.70 -25.13
CA GLN A 164 4.32 -11.11 -23.76
C GLN A 164 5.51 -11.71 -22.97
N GLU A 165 6.51 -12.24 -23.68
CA GLU A 165 7.74 -12.79 -23.08
C GLU A 165 8.88 -11.79 -22.91
N HIS A 166 8.84 -10.64 -23.58
CA HIS A 166 9.97 -9.68 -23.63
C HIS A 166 9.59 -8.24 -23.27
N LEU A 167 8.32 -7.94 -23.04
CA LEU A 167 7.84 -6.60 -22.66
C LEU A 167 6.90 -6.70 -21.45
N ALA A 168 7.41 -6.41 -20.25
CA ALA A 168 6.65 -6.56 -19.00
C ALA A 168 5.31 -5.78 -19.01
N PRO A 169 5.24 -4.52 -19.48
CA PRO A 169 3.98 -3.79 -19.52
C PRO A 169 2.88 -4.44 -20.34
N SER A 170 3.23 -5.24 -21.36
CA SER A 170 2.26 -5.94 -22.18
C SER A 170 1.38 -6.89 -21.36
N GLY A 171 1.85 -7.34 -20.18
CA GLY A 171 1.10 -8.19 -19.27
C GLY A 171 -0.06 -7.50 -18.55
N TYR A 172 -0.21 -6.18 -18.64
CA TYR A 172 -1.38 -5.45 -18.12
C TYR A 172 -2.00 -4.48 -19.13
N VAL A 173 -1.70 -4.63 -20.42
CA VAL A 173 -2.40 -3.89 -21.47
C VAL A 173 -3.73 -4.56 -21.74
N LYS A 174 -4.84 -3.86 -21.52
CA LYS A 174 -6.21 -4.35 -21.73
C LYS A 174 -6.92 -3.43 -22.71
N ILE A 175 -6.88 -3.75 -24.00
CA ILE A 175 -7.52 -2.94 -25.04
C ILE A 175 -9.04 -3.18 -24.98
N PRO A 176 -9.88 -2.17 -24.65
CA PRO A 176 -11.32 -2.37 -24.48
C PRO A 176 -12.01 -2.91 -25.72
N THR A 177 -11.56 -2.52 -26.92
CA THR A 177 -12.13 -3.00 -28.19
C THR A 177 -11.58 -4.36 -28.65
N ASP A 178 -10.67 -4.97 -27.89
CA ASP A 178 -9.97 -6.21 -28.27
C ASP A 178 -9.89 -7.21 -27.10
N ILE A 179 -11.01 -7.34 -26.36
CA ILE A 179 -11.09 -8.20 -25.17
C ILE A 179 -10.81 -9.66 -25.47
N ARG A 180 -11.13 -10.14 -26.68
CA ARG A 180 -10.86 -11.53 -27.06
C ARG A 180 -9.35 -11.81 -27.11
N GLU A 181 -8.58 -11.02 -27.86
CA GLU A 181 -7.13 -11.20 -27.94
C GLU A 181 -6.47 -10.93 -26.57
N TYR A 182 -7.02 -10.00 -25.78
CA TYR A 182 -6.60 -9.79 -24.40
C TYR A 182 -6.75 -11.06 -23.53
N ILE A 183 -7.93 -11.67 -23.51
CA ILE A 183 -8.18 -12.89 -22.72
C ILE A 183 -7.33 -14.06 -23.21
N ASP A 184 -7.16 -14.19 -24.54
CA ASP A 184 -6.47 -15.33 -25.14
C ASP A 184 -4.94 -15.20 -25.07
N GLY A 185 -4.39 -13.98 -25.21
CA GLY A 185 -2.95 -13.76 -25.34
C GLY A 185 -2.26 -13.02 -24.19
N CYS A 186 -2.96 -12.26 -23.35
CA CYS A 186 -2.33 -11.57 -22.21
C CYS A 186 -1.97 -12.56 -21.09
N LYS A 187 -0.67 -12.70 -20.79
CA LYS A 187 -0.14 -13.76 -19.91
C LYS A 187 -0.19 -13.43 -18.41
N PHE A 188 -0.61 -12.23 -18.03
CA PHE A 188 -0.57 -11.77 -16.63
C PHE A 188 -1.92 -11.27 -16.10
N LEU A 189 -2.45 -10.16 -16.61
CA LEU A 189 -3.63 -9.51 -16.02
C LEU A 189 -4.92 -10.37 -16.04
N PRO A 190 -5.28 -11.12 -17.11
CA PRO A 190 -6.45 -12.00 -17.08
C PRO A 190 -6.36 -13.10 -16.02
N VAL A 191 -5.15 -13.55 -15.72
CA VAL A 191 -4.88 -14.54 -14.65
C VAL A 191 -5.02 -13.87 -13.29
N LEU A 192 -4.40 -12.70 -13.10
CA LEU A 192 -4.48 -11.93 -11.85
C LEU A 192 -5.90 -11.48 -11.53
N ASN A 193 -6.70 -11.14 -12.53
CA ASN A 193 -8.09 -10.71 -12.34
C ASN A 193 -9.10 -11.86 -12.30
N ASN A 194 -8.66 -13.12 -12.36
CA ASN A 194 -9.55 -14.28 -12.48
C ASN A 194 -10.59 -14.11 -13.62
N GLU A 195 -10.20 -13.50 -14.75
CA GLU A 195 -11.09 -13.23 -15.89
C GLU A 195 -11.30 -14.48 -16.77
N ILE A 196 -10.36 -15.42 -16.74
CA ILE A 196 -10.43 -16.65 -17.54
C ILE A 196 -11.38 -17.66 -16.86
N ILE A 197 -12.62 -17.74 -17.36
CA ILE A 197 -13.75 -18.49 -16.75
C ILE A 197 -13.37 -19.92 -16.31
N ASN A 198 -12.71 -20.69 -17.17
CA ASN A 198 -12.34 -22.09 -16.90
C ASN A 198 -11.02 -22.27 -16.15
N ARG A 199 -10.34 -21.18 -15.75
CA ARG A 199 -9.08 -21.19 -14.99
C ARG A 199 -9.12 -20.33 -13.73
N ARG A 200 -10.29 -19.86 -13.31
CA ARG A 200 -10.46 -19.10 -12.06
C ARG A 200 -9.93 -19.91 -10.88
N ASN A 201 -9.18 -19.25 -10.01
CA ASN A 201 -8.57 -19.88 -8.85
C ASN A 201 -9.13 -19.26 -7.55
N SER A 202 -9.85 -20.05 -6.76
CA SER A 202 -10.45 -19.59 -5.50
C SER A 202 -9.40 -19.19 -4.48
N THR A 203 -8.22 -19.82 -4.49
CA THR A 203 -7.13 -19.49 -3.57
C THR A 203 -6.59 -18.08 -3.81
N TYR A 204 -6.61 -17.58 -5.06
CA TYR A 204 -6.21 -16.19 -5.35
C TYR A 204 -7.19 -15.21 -4.71
N LYS A 205 -8.49 -15.48 -4.86
CA LYS A 205 -9.56 -14.74 -4.19
C LYS A 205 -9.43 -14.77 -2.67
N GLU A 206 -9.24 -15.94 -2.08
CA GLU A 206 -9.12 -16.12 -0.63
C GLU A 206 -7.94 -15.33 -0.05
N ARG A 207 -6.78 -15.38 -0.71
CA ARG A 207 -5.60 -14.62 -0.27
C ARG A 207 -5.78 -13.13 -0.42
N PHE A 208 -6.31 -12.65 -1.54
CA PHE A 208 -6.58 -11.22 -1.70
C PHE A 208 -7.60 -10.74 -0.67
N ALA A 209 -8.69 -11.48 -0.46
CA ALA A 209 -9.70 -11.17 0.56
C ALA A 209 -9.20 -11.25 2.01
N SER A 210 -8.06 -11.89 2.24
CA SER A 210 -7.46 -12.00 3.58
C SER A 210 -6.75 -10.72 4.05
N LEU A 211 -6.48 -9.77 3.16
CA LEU A 211 -5.86 -8.49 3.51
C LEU A 211 -6.64 -7.82 4.67
N ALA A 212 -5.90 -7.22 5.60
CA ALA A 212 -6.47 -6.38 6.64
C ALA A 212 -6.95 -5.05 6.04
N ASN A 213 -6.14 -4.44 5.16
CA ASN A 213 -6.52 -3.26 4.40
C ASN A 213 -5.96 -3.31 2.97
N LEU A 214 -6.76 -2.85 2.02
CA LEU A 214 -6.35 -2.53 0.66
C LEU A 214 -6.48 -1.03 0.45
N VAL A 215 -5.36 -0.35 0.26
CA VAL A 215 -5.31 1.10 0.07
C VAL A 215 -4.94 1.41 -1.37
N LEU A 216 -5.84 2.04 -2.10
CA LEU A 216 -5.72 2.33 -3.53
C LEU A 216 -5.61 3.84 -3.72
N ILE A 217 -4.41 4.31 -4.09
CA ILE A 217 -4.11 5.73 -4.26
C ILE A 217 -4.04 6.07 -5.75
N MET A 218 -5.00 6.88 -6.20
CA MET A 218 -5.08 7.47 -7.53
C MET A 218 -4.55 8.91 -7.49
N PHE A 219 -3.97 9.35 -8.61
CA PHE A 219 -3.47 10.71 -8.81
C PHE A 219 -4.36 11.46 -9.80
N ASP A 220 -4.88 12.62 -9.43
CA ASP A 220 -5.89 13.35 -10.20
C ASP A 220 -5.38 13.89 -11.56
N GLN A 221 -4.08 14.14 -11.69
CA GLN A 221 -3.41 14.63 -12.89
C GLN A 221 -2.54 13.55 -13.56
N ASP A 222 -2.79 12.26 -13.27
CA ASP A 222 -2.09 11.17 -13.94
C ASP A 222 -2.43 11.13 -15.44
N THR A 223 -1.39 11.18 -16.27
CA THR A 223 -1.49 11.04 -17.73
C THR A 223 -0.72 9.84 -18.25
N VAL A 224 -0.14 9.03 -17.36
CA VAL A 224 0.62 7.81 -17.69
C VAL A 224 -0.34 6.63 -17.74
N LEU A 225 -1.24 6.55 -16.77
CA LEU A 225 -2.28 5.52 -16.73
C LEU A 225 -3.49 5.99 -17.53
N ILE A 226 -3.92 5.17 -18.49
CA ILE A 226 -5.10 5.43 -19.31
C ILE A 226 -6.04 4.23 -19.18
N PRO A 227 -7.20 4.36 -18.52
CA PRO A 227 -7.67 5.51 -17.74
C PRO A 227 -6.94 5.60 -16.39
N LYS A 228 -6.81 6.79 -15.78
CA LYS A 228 -6.12 6.94 -14.48
C LYS A 228 -6.83 6.24 -13.32
N GLU A 229 -8.14 6.12 -13.44
CA GLU A 229 -9.03 5.45 -12.48
C GLU A 229 -8.79 3.94 -12.40
N THR A 230 -7.96 3.36 -13.28
CA THR A 230 -7.47 1.97 -13.13
C THR A 230 -6.78 1.75 -11.78
N SER A 231 -6.24 2.81 -11.15
CA SER A 231 -5.74 2.81 -9.78
C SER A 231 -6.75 2.32 -8.75
N TRP A 232 -8.03 2.52 -9.03
CA TRP A 232 -9.18 2.11 -8.23
C TRP A 232 -9.93 0.90 -8.81
N PHE A 233 -9.30 0.15 -9.72
CA PHE A 233 -9.93 -0.91 -10.52
C PHE A 233 -11.05 -0.43 -11.47
N TRP A 234 -11.24 0.87 -11.64
CA TRP A 234 -12.23 1.38 -12.58
C TRP A 234 -11.68 1.27 -14.00
N TYR A 235 -12.55 0.97 -14.97
CA TYR A 235 -12.11 0.73 -16.33
C TYR A 235 -13.16 1.02 -17.38
N TYR A 236 -12.75 1.07 -18.64
CA TYR A 236 -13.67 1.15 -19.76
C TYR A 236 -14.55 -0.11 -19.85
N PRO A 237 -15.82 0.01 -20.29
CA PRO A 237 -16.64 -1.14 -20.63
C PRO A 237 -16.01 -1.96 -21.76
N ASP A 238 -16.23 -3.27 -21.74
CA ASP A 238 -15.80 -4.16 -22.83
C ASP A 238 -16.44 -3.71 -24.17
N GLY A 239 -15.63 -3.62 -25.21
CA GLY A 239 -16.01 -3.23 -26.57
C GLY A 239 -15.89 -1.74 -26.88
N THR A 240 -15.59 -0.86 -25.91
CA THR A 240 -15.66 0.59 -26.14
C THR A 240 -14.70 1.39 -25.24
N TYR A 241 -14.36 2.62 -25.65
CA TYR A 241 -13.63 3.61 -24.85
C TYR A 241 -14.59 4.67 -24.27
N ASP A 242 -15.85 4.29 -24.01
CA ASP A 242 -16.87 5.17 -23.45
C ASP A 242 -16.55 5.57 -22.00
N THR A 243 -17.55 6.01 -21.25
CA THR A 243 -17.33 6.46 -19.86
C THR A 243 -16.79 5.33 -19.00
N VAL A 244 -15.69 5.61 -18.29
CA VAL A 244 -15.07 4.71 -17.31
C VAL A 244 -16.10 4.29 -16.27
N LEU A 245 -16.22 2.98 -16.05
CA LEU A 245 -17.12 2.39 -15.07
C LEU A 245 -16.42 2.23 -13.71
N PRO A 246 -17.08 2.63 -12.62
CA PRO A 246 -16.66 2.25 -11.27
C PRO A 246 -16.58 0.74 -11.14
N VAL A 247 -15.62 0.25 -10.35
CA VAL A 247 -15.38 -1.20 -10.19
C VAL A 247 -16.64 -1.93 -9.68
N GLN A 248 -17.47 -1.26 -8.87
CA GLN A 248 -18.72 -1.79 -8.32
C GLN A 248 -19.76 -2.19 -9.39
N GLN A 249 -19.63 -1.66 -10.61
CA GLN A 249 -20.52 -1.97 -11.75
C GLN A 249 -19.96 -3.08 -12.65
N THR A 250 -18.76 -3.58 -12.36
CA THR A 250 -18.10 -4.60 -13.18
C THR A 250 -18.45 -6.01 -12.71
N THR A 251 -18.45 -6.98 -13.64
CA THR A 251 -18.70 -8.39 -13.29
C THR A 251 -17.66 -8.94 -12.31
N LEU A 252 -16.39 -8.50 -12.43
CA LEU A 252 -15.31 -8.84 -11.51
C LEU A 252 -15.69 -8.55 -10.05
N TYR A 253 -16.37 -7.43 -9.80
CA TYR A 253 -16.83 -7.06 -8.47
C TYR A 253 -18.15 -7.72 -8.10
N THR A 254 -19.16 -7.68 -8.98
CA THR A 254 -20.50 -8.18 -8.63
C THR A 254 -20.54 -9.67 -8.37
N GLU A 255 -19.73 -10.45 -9.10
CA GLU A 255 -19.51 -11.88 -8.88
C GLU A 255 -18.29 -12.17 -7.97
N ASP A 256 -17.61 -11.13 -7.50
CA ASP A 256 -16.50 -11.18 -6.56
C ASP A 256 -15.37 -12.14 -6.98
N TRP A 257 -14.88 -12.03 -8.22
CA TRP A 257 -13.91 -12.97 -8.81
C TRP A 257 -12.58 -13.04 -8.07
N ILE A 258 -12.17 -11.93 -7.46
CA ILE A 258 -10.90 -11.82 -6.74
C ILE A 258 -11.09 -11.53 -5.25
N GLY A 259 -12.32 -11.45 -4.73
CA GLY A 259 -12.55 -11.12 -3.31
C GLY A 259 -12.58 -9.62 -3.00
N LEU A 260 -12.53 -8.76 -4.02
CA LEU A 260 -12.56 -7.30 -3.86
C LEU A 260 -13.88 -6.81 -3.27
N LYS A 261 -15.03 -7.37 -3.67
CA LYS A 261 -16.33 -7.01 -3.09
C LYS A 261 -16.37 -7.40 -1.62
N THR A 262 -15.87 -8.60 -1.29
CA THR A 262 -15.77 -9.06 0.10
C THR A 262 -14.93 -8.10 0.96
N LEU A 263 -13.78 -7.63 0.46
CA LEU A 263 -12.96 -6.63 1.18
C LEU A 263 -13.66 -5.29 1.33
N ASP A 264 -14.31 -4.82 0.26
CA ASP A 264 -14.94 -3.51 0.21
C ASP A 264 -16.15 -3.43 1.14
N GLU A 265 -17.03 -4.44 1.10
CA GLU A 265 -18.18 -4.56 2.01
C GLU A 265 -17.75 -4.72 3.48
N ALA A 266 -16.57 -5.30 3.74
CA ALA A 266 -15.97 -5.35 5.07
C ALA A 266 -15.32 -4.01 5.50
N GLY A 267 -15.37 -2.97 4.66
CA GLY A 267 -14.81 -1.64 4.94
C GLY A 267 -13.28 -1.58 4.87
N LYS A 268 -12.63 -2.61 4.30
CA LYS A 268 -11.17 -2.76 4.26
C LYS A 268 -10.53 -2.12 3.03
N VAL A 269 -11.32 -1.73 2.03
CA VAL A 269 -10.83 -1.03 0.84
C VAL A 269 -10.89 0.48 1.05
N LYS A 270 -9.84 1.20 0.66
CA LYS A 270 -9.77 2.67 0.72
C LYS A 270 -9.43 3.21 -0.66
N PHE A 271 -10.40 3.88 -1.27
CA PHE A 271 -10.23 4.60 -2.53
C PHE A 271 -9.80 6.03 -2.23
N ILE A 272 -8.52 6.34 -2.42
CA ILE A 272 -7.90 7.62 -2.07
C ILE A 272 -7.47 8.35 -3.34
N ASN A 273 -7.87 9.61 -3.47
CA ASN A 273 -7.46 10.50 -4.55
C ASN A 273 -6.54 11.56 -3.98
N VAL A 274 -5.37 11.75 -4.58
CA VAL A 274 -4.41 12.78 -4.21
C VAL A 274 -4.11 13.68 -5.40
N SER A 275 -3.69 14.91 -5.11
CA SER A 275 -3.33 15.84 -6.17
C SER A 275 -1.91 15.60 -6.67
N GLY A 276 -1.73 15.58 -7.99
CA GLY A 276 -0.41 15.48 -8.62
C GLY A 276 -0.40 14.58 -9.85
N LYS A 277 0.72 14.59 -10.56
CA LYS A 277 0.99 13.68 -11.69
C LYS A 277 1.31 12.27 -11.20
N HIS A 278 1.57 11.34 -12.13
CA HIS A 278 1.91 9.95 -11.83
C HIS A 278 3.02 9.83 -10.75
N LEU A 279 2.68 9.21 -9.61
CA LEU A 279 3.54 9.05 -8.42
C LEU A 279 4.07 10.35 -7.78
N GLN A 280 3.60 11.52 -8.20
CA GLN A 280 3.95 12.80 -7.60
C GLN A 280 3.09 13.05 -6.36
N ILE A 281 3.43 12.38 -5.26
CA ILE A 281 2.71 12.49 -3.98
C ILE A 281 3.39 13.47 -3.04
N SER A 282 2.59 14.28 -2.32
CA SER A 282 3.11 15.16 -1.27
C SER A 282 3.49 14.37 -0.02
N GLN A 283 4.49 14.83 0.75
CA GLN A 283 4.82 14.19 2.03
C GLN A 283 3.65 14.24 3.04
N SER A 284 2.82 15.29 2.99
CA SER A 284 1.60 15.39 3.80
C SER A 284 0.60 14.28 3.46
N ASP A 285 0.40 13.99 2.18
CA ASP A 285 -0.49 12.92 1.74
C ASP A 285 0.09 11.54 2.08
N MET A 286 1.40 11.35 1.94
CA MET A 286 2.06 10.11 2.39
C MET A 286 1.82 9.86 3.88
N LYS A 287 2.03 10.87 4.73
CA LYS A 287 1.79 10.77 6.18
C LYS A 287 0.32 10.52 6.50
N LYS A 288 -0.61 11.07 5.73
CA LYS A 288 -2.05 10.93 5.97
C LYS A 288 -2.60 9.58 5.50
N TYR A 289 -2.13 9.09 4.37
CA TYR A 289 -2.80 8.01 3.63
C TYR A 289 -1.98 6.72 3.52
N ILE A 290 -0.67 6.75 3.82
CA ILE A 290 0.19 5.56 3.78
C ILE A 290 0.62 5.17 5.18
N VAL A 291 1.21 6.10 5.92
CA VAL A 291 1.85 5.84 7.22
C VAL A 291 0.93 5.14 8.24
N PRO A 292 -0.37 5.49 8.39
CA PRO A 292 -1.25 4.80 9.35
C PRO A 292 -1.44 3.30 9.09
N TYR A 293 -1.19 2.84 7.86
CA TYR A 293 -1.25 1.42 7.49
C TYR A 293 0.09 0.69 7.65
N LEU A 294 1.15 1.43 7.99
CA LEU A 294 2.47 0.89 8.28
C LEU A 294 2.77 0.91 9.77
N GLU A 295 2.20 1.87 10.50
CA GLU A 295 2.33 2.00 11.96
C GLU A 295 1.90 0.74 12.72
N ASP A 296 2.54 0.54 13.87
CA ASP A 296 2.15 -0.51 14.80
C ASP A 296 0.77 -0.19 15.42
N GLN A 297 -0.14 -1.18 15.36
CA GLN A 297 -1.48 -1.12 15.97
C GLN A 297 -1.42 -0.96 17.50
N SER A 298 -0.25 -1.14 18.12
CA SER A 298 -0.03 -0.85 19.55
C SER A 298 -0.23 0.63 19.92
N SER A 299 -0.12 1.56 18.95
CA SER A 299 -0.39 2.99 19.14
C SER A 299 -1.88 3.32 19.28
N LEU A 300 -2.77 2.47 18.76
CA LEU A 300 -4.23 2.64 18.80
C LEU A 300 -4.88 2.03 20.06
N MET A 301 -4.11 1.25 20.84
CA MET A 301 -4.57 0.54 22.04
C MET A 301 -4.03 1.14 23.34
N GLN A 302 -3.67 2.43 23.35
CA GLN A 302 -3.62 3.12 24.65
C GLN A 302 -5.04 3.15 25.23
N PRO A 303 -5.25 2.66 26.46
CA PRO A 303 -6.51 2.87 27.14
C PRO A 303 -6.72 4.39 27.20
N MET A 304 -7.85 4.87 26.69
CA MET A 304 -8.39 6.15 27.16
C MET A 304 -8.52 6.00 28.68
N THR A 305 -7.52 6.49 29.40
CA THR A 305 -7.65 6.74 30.82
C THR A 305 -8.72 7.81 30.90
N THR A 306 -9.92 7.36 31.26
CA THR A 306 -10.96 8.25 31.73
C THR A 306 -10.39 8.90 32.98
N GLU A 307 -9.92 10.15 32.85
CA GLU A 307 -9.73 11.01 34.00
C GLU A 307 -11.09 11.18 34.66
N VAL A 308 -11.37 10.31 35.62
CA VAL A 308 -12.41 10.56 36.61
C VAL A 308 -11.92 11.74 37.42
N ALA A 309 -12.50 12.91 37.18
CA ALA A 309 -12.32 14.10 38.00
C ALA A 309 -12.72 13.79 39.45
N SER A 310 -11.74 13.43 40.27
CA SER A 310 -11.88 13.31 41.71
C SER A 310 -11.81 14.72 42.30
N TYR A 311 -12.97 15.26 42.66
CA TYR A 311 -13.07 16.42 43.53
C TYR A 311 -12.61 16.03 44.94
N GLY A 312 -11.32 16.17 45.20
CA GLY A 312 -10.73 16.05 46.53
C GLY A 312 -10.42 17.43 47.11
N TRP A 313 -11.30 17.93 47.97
CA TRP A 313 -11.02 19.04 48.88
C TRP A 313 -9.81 18.72 49.76
N ILE A 314 -8.73 19.49 49.66
CA ILE A 314 -7.83 19.75 50.80
C ILE A 314 -7.45 21.22 50.80
N SER A 315 -7.89 21.90 51.86
CA SER A 315 -7.46 23.24 52.24
C SER A 315 -5.99 23.24 52.64
N SER A 316 -5.20 24.15 52.07
CA SER A 316 -4.09 24.77 52.81
C SER A 316 -3.87 26.20 52.34
N ILE A 317 -4.16 27.07 53.31
CA ILE A 317 -4.20 28.51 53.31
C ILE A 317 -2.79 29.12 53.22
N LYS A 318 -2.71 30.22 52.45
CA LYS A 318 -1.76 31.36 52.55
C LYS A 318 -0.27 31.05 52.64
N LYS A 319 0.47 31.51 51.63
CA LYS A 319 1.47 32.61 51.71
C LYS A 319 2.31 32.61 50.44
N LEU A 320 2.06 33.54 49.52
CA LEU A 320 3.09 34.40 48.90
C LEU A 320 2.48 35.24 47.78
N PHE A 321 1.76 36.31 48.12
CA PHE A 321 1.59 37.46 47.24
C PHE A 321 1.35 38.66 48.14
N ILE A 322 2.28 39.61 48.15
CA ILE A 322 2.07 41.05 48.34
C ILE A 322 3.42 41.76 48.15
N ASN A 323 3.35 42.86 47.40
CA ASN A 323 4.37 43.83 47.02
C ASN A 323 5.23 43.41 45.83
N GLN A 324 5.20 44.13 44.69
CA GLN A 324 5.40 45.57 44.62
C GLN A 324 4.70 46.24 43.40
N PHE A 325 4.20 47.45 43.61
CA PHE A 325 3.48 48.35 42.69
C PHE A 325 4.35 48.93 41.55
N GLY A 326 3.72 49.34 40.43
CA GLY A 326 4.32 50.33 39.51
C GLY A 326 3.68 50.51 38.11
N SER A 327 2.56 51.24 38.05
CA SER A 327 2.09 52.24 37.06
C SER A 327 2.57 52.34 35.59
N SER A 328 1.58 52.70 34.75
CA SER A 328 1.51 53.62 33.58
C SER A 328 1.90 53.18 32.16
N GLU A 329 0.86 53.09 31.32
CA GLU A 329 0.55 53.88 30.10
C GLU A 329 1.66 54.37 29.14
N ASP A 330 1.49 53.93 27.89
CA ASP A 330 1.43 54.70 26.63
C ASP A 330 2.67 54.79 25.68
N GLN A 331 2.31 54.86 24.38
CA GLN A 331 3.07 55.31 23.20
C GLN A 331 3.76 54.33 22.21
N THR A 332 3.08 54.15 21.07
CA THR A 332 3.45 54.42 19.65
C THR A 332 4.68 53.79 18.94
N ASN A 333 4.35 53.26 17.76
CA ASN A 333 4.99 53.38 16.42
C ASN A 333 6.01 52.35 15.89
N ALA A 334 5.81 52.11 14.57
CA ALA A 334 6.73 51.63 13.52
C ALA A 334 6.90 50.09 13.41
N LEU A 335 6.80 49.41 12.25
CA LEU A 335 7.04 49.79 10.85
C LEU A 335 6.24 48.92 9.85
N ILE A 336 5.93 49.54 8.72
CA ILE A 336 5.42 49.00 7.45
C ILE A 336 6.60 48.73 6.49
N GLY A 337 6.43 47.75 5.59
CA GLY A 337 7.13 47.67 4.28
C GLY A 337 8.17 46.56 4.20
N MET A 338 8.34 45.78 3.14
CA MET A 338 8.02 45.87 1.70
C MET A 338 8.18 44.43 1.12
N SER A 339 7.24 43.86 0.39
CA SER A 339 7.05 43.92 -1.09
C SER A 339 8.23 43.43 -1.93
N HIS A 340 7.94 42.37 -2.71
CA HIS A 340 8.41 42.02 -4.06
C HIS A 340 9.92 41.93 -4.37
N LEU A 341 10.31 40.85 -5.05
CA LEU A 341 11.03 40.89 -6.33
C LEU A 341 11.08 39.47 -6.98
N ASN A 342 10.61 39.44 -8.22
CA ASN A 342 10.85 38.53 -9.36
C ASN A 342 10.49 37.04 -9.29
#